data_AF-A0A921GAX6-F1
#
_entry.id   AF-A0A921GAX6-F1
#
_cell.length_a   1.000
_cell.length_b   1.000
_cell.length_c   1.000
_cell.angle_alpha   90.00
_cell.angle_beta   90.00
_cell.angle_gamma   90.00
#
_symmetry.space_group_name_H-M   'P 1'
#
loop_
_entity.id
_entity.type
_entity.pdbx_description
1 polymer ?
#
loop_
_entity_poly.entity_id
_entity_poly.type
_entity_poly.pdbx_seq_one_letter_code
_entity_poly.pdbx_strand_id
1 'polypeptide(L)'
;LSIIEKRFMIDGKPGYYLNDQYIKGEPKLSDKQKMSIVNKVVKKVDSEYAVFEGDPLPVVKKELAQLVMEHRPIKPMELAKKVVESDYNATQEVETIMRDLGIEEDDEIVNVPVSIDRMSRCKLVLDDDRVIELSVDDYLEGVDISREMDERGLTRIILKNIKDVVVK
;
A
#
# COMPACT_ATOMS: atom_id res chain seq x y z
N LEU A 1 21.81 -16.49 -12.26
CA LEU A 1 21.92 -16.16 -10.83
C LEU A 1 23.40 -15.87 -10.55
N SER A 2 23.78 -14.60 -10.48
CA SER A 2 25.16 -14.21 -10.18
C SER A 2 25.23 -13.90 -8.69
N ILE A 3 25.95 -14.73 -7.92
CA ILE A 3 26.17 -14.52 -6.49
C ILE A 3 27.26 -13.45 -6.36
N ILE A 4 26.95 -12.37 -5.64
CA ILE A 4 27.93 -11.31 -5.35
C ILE A 4 28.75 -11.77 -4.14
N GLU A 5 29.94 -12.29 -4.40
CA GLU A 5 30.88 -12.71 -3.36
C GLU A 5 31.73 -11.53 -2.89
N LYS A 6 31.65 -11.16 -1.61
CA LYS A 6 32.60 -10.22 -0.98
C LYS A 6 33.67 -11.02 -0.24
N ARG A 7 34.94 -10.69 -0.52
CA ARG A 7 36.10 -11.25 0.18
C ARG A 7 36.31 -10.54 1.51
N PHE A 8 36.46 -11.33 2.58
CA PHE A 8 36.81 -10.85 3.91
C PHE A 8 38.00 -11.63 4.47
N MET A 9 38.74 -11.04 5.40
CA MET A 9 39.74 -11.77 6.19
C MET A 9 39.04 -12.37 7.41
N ILE A 10 38.98 -13.69 7.49
CA ILE A 10 38.45 -14.44 8.65
C ILE A 10 39.63 -15.24 9.19
N ASP A 11 40.01 -14.99 10.44
CA ASP A 11 41.13 -15.66 11.12
C ASP A 11 42.46 -15.68 10.33
N GLY A 12 42.80 -14.54 9.71
CA GLY A 12 44.05 -14.38 8.96
C GLY A 12 44.11 -15.12 7.62
N LYS A 13 43.01 -15.74 7.18
CA LYS A 13 42.89 -16.37 5.85
C LYS A 13 41.82 -15.65 5.03
N PRO A 14 42.00 -15.50 3.70
CA PRO A 14 40.98 -14.95 2.83
C PRO A 14 39.79 -15.92 2.78
N GLY A 15 38.66 -15.49 3.34
CA GLY A 15 37.40 -16.21 3.35
C GLY A 15 36.34 -15.49 2.51
N TYR A 16 35.36 -16.24 2.03
CA TYR A 16 34.18 -15.68 1.38
C TYR A 16 33.07 -15.59 2.42
N TYR A 17 32.49 -14.41 2.57
CA TYR A 17 31.31 -14.24 3.42
C TYR A 17 30.07 -14.49 2.57
N LEU A 18 29.42 -15.63 2.79
CA LEU A 18 28.06 -15.84 2.32
C LEU A 18 27.11 -15.32 3.39
N ASN A 19 26.18 -14.46 2.99
CA ASN A 19 25.10 -14.05 3.87
C ASN A 19 24.24 -15.29 4.22
N ASP A 20 23.93 -15.48 5.50
CA ASP A 20 23.09 -16.55 6.05
C ASP A 20 21.74 -16.71 5.31
N GLN A 21 21.26 -15.63 4.70
CA GLN A 21 20.06 -15.62 3.84
C GLN A 21 20.17 -16.54 2.62
N TYR A 22 21.36 -16.78 2.07
CA TYR A 22 21.56 -17.73 0.95
C TYR A 22 21.69 -19.18 1.44
N ILE A 23 22.04 -19.38 2.71
CA ILE A 23 22.26 -20.71 3.31
C ILE A 23 20.92 -21.34 3.73
N LYS A 24 19.94 -20.52 4.13
CA LYS A 24 18.61 -20.98 4.59
C LYS A 24 17.56 -21.12 3.48
N GLY A 25 17.87 -20.76 2.24
CA GLY A 25 17.04 -21.08 1.06
C GLY A 25 15.66 -20.42 0.95
N GLU A 26 15.18 -19.72 1.98
CA GLU A 26 13.88 -19.05 1.94
C GLU A 26 14.04 -17.58 1.51
N PRO A 27 13.54 -17.21 0.32
CA PRO A 27 13.54 -15.81 -0.10
C PRO A 27 12.56 -15.04 0.79
N LYS A 28 13.07 -14.38 1.84
CA LYS A 28 12.26 -13.40 2.58
C LYS A 28 11.73 -12.37 1.60
N LEU A 29 10.42 -12.12 1.66
CA LEU A 29 9.75 -11.13 0.82
C LEU A 29 10.46 -9.78 0.97
N SER A 30 10.80 -9.16 -0.16
CA SER A 30 11.31 -7.78 -0.15
C SER A 30 10.23 -6.81 0.35
N ASP A 31 10.64 -5.70 0.94
CA ASP A 31 9.75 -4.62 1.39
C ASP A 31 8.73 -4.19 0.32
N LYS A 32 9.16 -4.16 -0.95
CA LYS A 32 8.29 -3.87 -2.09
C LYS A 32 7.22 -4.96 -2.32
N GLN A 33 7.59 -6.22 -2.14
CA GLN A 33 6.64 -7.34 -2.26
C GLN A 33 5.66 -7.35 -1.09
N LYS A 34 6.13 -7.12 0.15
CA LYS A 34 5.26 -6.99 1.32
C LYS A 34 4.20 -5.90 1.12
N MET A 35 4.62 -4.72 0.65
CA MET A 35 3.70 -3.62 0.34
C MET A 35 2.73 -3.97 -0.80
N SER A 36 3.21 -4.67 -1.84
CA SER A 36 2.33 -5.12 -2.93
C SER A 36 1.31 -6.16 -2.47
N ILE A 37 1.67 -7.01 -1.50
CA ILE A 37 0.77 -7.99 -0.91
C ILE A 37 -0.31 -7.26 -0.11
N VAL A 38 0.05 -6.30 0.74
CA VAL A 38 -0.93 -5.47 1.47
C VAL A 38 -1.99 -4.91 0.53
N ASN A 39 -1.57 -4.24 -0.54
CA ASN A 39 -2.48 -3.66 -1.51
C ASN A 39 -3.38 -4.70 -2.19
N LYS A 40 -2.88 -5.92 -2.44
CA LYS A 40 -3.67 -7.01 -3.03
C LYS A 40 -4.68 -7.59 -2.04
N VAL A 41 -4.27 -7.83 -0.80
CA VAL A 41 -5.13 -8.41 0.23
C VAL A 41 -6.27 -7.46 0.55
N VAL A 42 -5.99 -6.17 0.75
CA VAL A 42 -7.03 -5.18 1.02
C VAL A 42 -8.03 -5.10 -0.13
N LYS A 43 -7.57 -5.09 -1.40
CA LYS A 43 -8.47 -5.12 -2.56
C LYS A 43 -9.33 -6.37 -2.64
N LYS A 44 -8.74 -7.53 -2.32
CA LYS A 44 -9.46 -8.81 -2.37
C LYS A 44 -10.56 -8.83 -1.31
N VAL A 45 -10.23 -8.47 -0.08
CA VAL A 45 -11.19 -8.41 1.03
C VAL A 45 -12.27 -7.36 0.77
N ASP A 46 -11.92 -6.20 0.23
CA ASP A 46 -12.91 -5.21 -0.18
C ASP A 46 -13.85 -5.73 -1.28
N SER A 47 -13.34 -6.52 -2.24
CA SER A 47 -14.19 -7.14 -3.27
C SER A 47 -15.15 -8.19 -2.74
N GLU A 48 -14.81 -8.86 -1.62
CA GLU A 48 -15.61 -9.93 -1.03
C GLU A 48 -16.63 -9.39 0.00
N TYR A 49 -16.23 -8.37 0.77
CA TYR A 49 -17.03 -7.84 1.88
C TYR A 49 -17.59 -6.43 1.63
N ALA A 50 -17.21 -5.76 0.54
CA ALA A 50 -17.60 -4.38 0.22
C ALA A 50 -17.41 -3.42 1.40
N VAL A 51 -16.22 -3.50 2.03
CA VAL A 51 -15.88 -2.77 3.26
C VAL A 51 -15.77 -1.26 3.00
N PHE A 52 -15.36 -0.86 1.79
CA PHE A 52 -15.13 0.54 1.44
C PHE A 52 -16.14 1.06 0.42
N GLU A 53 -16.61 2.29 0.61
CA GLU A 53 -17.36 3.05 -0.40
C GLU A 53 -16.40 3.65 -1.45
N GLY A 54 -15.67 2.81 -2.21
CA GLY A 54 -14.76 3.26 -3.28
C GLY A 54 -13.48 2.44 -3.42
N ASP A 55 -12.40 3.07 -3.91
CA ASP A 55 -11.08 2.41 -3.96
C ASP A 55 -10.51 2.31 -2.54
N PRO A 56 -10.06 1.13 -2.07
CA PRO A 56 -9.47 0.99 -0.75
C PRO A 56 -8.00 1.41 -0.67
N LEU A 57 -7.31 1.55 -1.80
CA LEU A 57 -5.89 1.96 -1.83
C LEU A 57 -5.58 3.34 -1.22
N PRO A 58 -6.42 4.39 -1.40
CA PRO A 58 -6.23 5.68 -0.74
C PRO A 58 -6.21 5.57 0.79
N VAL A 59 -7.03 4.69 1.39
CA VAL A 59 -7.04 4.47 2.84
C VAL A 59 -5.72 3.86 3.30
N VAL A 60 -5.24 2.84 2.59
CA VAL A 60 -3.90 2.25 2.84
C VAL A 60 -2.80 3.30 2.74
N LYS A 61 -2.87 4.18 1.74
CA LYS A 61 -1.90 5.27 1.58
C LYS A 61 -1.94 6.29 2.72
N LYS A 62 -3.13 6.66 3.21
CA LYS A 62 -3.29 7.60 4.34
C LYS A 62 -2.67 7.03 5.61
N GLU A 63 -2.99 5.78 5.94
CA GLU A 63 -2.43 5.07 7.11
C GLU A 63 -0.91 4.90 6.99
N LEU A 64 -0.43 4.50 5.82
CA LEU A 64 0.99 4.39 5.54
C LEU A 64 1.72 5.73 5.72
N ALA A 65 1.14 6.82 5.20
CA ALA A 65 1.72 8.16 5.33
C ALA A 65 1.82 8.59 6.81
N GLN A 66 0.81 8.30 7.63
CA GLN A 66 0.86 8.56 9.07
C GLN A 66 2.00 7.79 9.75
N LEU A 67 2.12 6.49 9.48
CA LEU A 67 3.20 5.67 10.07
C LEU A 67 4.59 6.16 9.66
N VAL A 68 4.75 6.60 8.41
CA VAL A 68 6.01 7.20 7.92
C VAL A 68 6.29 8.53 8.62
N MET A 69 5.28 9.39 8.80
CA MET A 69 5.43 10.67 9.51
C MET A 69 5.83 10.47 10.97
N GLU A 70 5.34 9.41 11.62
CA GLU A 70 5.66 9.08 13.01
C GLU A 70 7.01 8.34 13.15
N HIS A 71 7.75 8.12 12.06
CA HIS A 71 9.01 7.36 12.02
C HIS A 71 8.89 5.95 12.64
N ARG A 72 7.70 5.34 12.57
CA ARG A 72 7.45 4.00 13.09
C ARG A 72 7.74 2.94 12.02
N PRO A 73 8.26 1.76 12.40
CA PRO A 73 8.36 0.63 11.47
C PRO A 73 6.95 0.22 11.03
N ILE A 74 6.77 -0.04 9.74
CA ILE A 74 5.47 -0.40 9.19
C ILE A 74 5.33 -1.91 9.21
N LYS A 75 4.43 -2.43 10.06
CA LYS A 75 4.05 -3.84 10.06
C LYS A 75 2.93 -4.07 9.03
N PRO A 76 3.15 -4.85 7.96
CA PRO A 76 2.15 -5.07 6.90
C PRO A 76 0.85 -5.68 7.44
N MET A 77 0.98 -6.62 8.38
CA MET A 77 -0.16 -7.29 9.02
C MET A 77 -1.02 -6.30 9.79
N GLU A 78 -0.40 -5.45 10.63
CA GLU A 78 -1.11 -4.43 11.40
C GLU A 78 -1.71 -3.37 10.50
N LEU A 79 -0.98 -2.91 9.47
CA LEU A 79 -1.48 -1.93 8.51
C LEU A 79 -2.74 -2.43 7.82
N ALA A 80 -2.74 -3.67 7.33
CA ALA A 80 -3.90 -4.21 6.63
C ALA A 80 -5.10 -4.41 7.56
N LYS A 81 -4.87 -4.92 8.79
CA LYS A 81 -5.92 -5.06 9.81
C LYS A 81 -6.54 -3.72 10.18
N LYS A 82 -5.71 -2.69 10.39
CA LYS A 82 -6.16 -1.34 10.75
C LYS A 82 -7.00 -0.72 9.63
N VAL A 83 -6.62 -0.94 8.38
CA VAL A 83 -7.37 -0.44 7.22
C VAL A 83 -8.78 -1.06 7.16
N VAL A 84 -8.93 -2.36 7.42
CA VAL A 84 -10.23 -3.07 7.37
C VAL A 84 -10.91 -3.22 8.73
N GLU A 85 -10.50 -2.47 9.76
CA GLU A 85 -10.97 -2.68 11.14
C GLU A 85 -12.50 -2.53 11.30
N SER A 86 -13.15 -1.89 10.32
CA SER A 86 -14.59 -1.68 10.26
C SER A 86 -15.40 -2.98 10.15
N ASP A 87 -14.81 -4.06 9.63
CA ASP A 87 -15.47 -5.35 9.51
C ASP A 87 -14.62 -6.47 10.15
N TYR A 88 -15.24 -7.18 11.10
CA TYR A 88 -14.59 -8.26 11.86
C TYR A 88 -14.22 -9.46 10.98
N ASN A 89 -15.09 -9.82 10.03
CA ASN A 89 -14.83 -10.95 9.13
C ASN A 89 -13.74 -10.59 8.13
N ALA A 90 -13.77 -9.37 7.60
CA ALA A 90 -12.71 -8.83 6.76
C ALA A 90 -11.34 -8.88 7.46
N THR A 91 -11.29 -8.51 8.74
CA THR A 91 -10.06 -8.51 9.54
C THR A 91 -9.48 -9.93 9.71
N GLN A 92 -10.32 -10.92 9.99
CA GLN A 92 -9.91 -12.33 10.12
C GLN A 92 -9.39 -12.89 8.78
N GLU A 93 -10.04 -12.51 7.69
CA GLU A 93 -9.66 -12.97 6.36
C GLU A 93 -8.36 -12.33 5.87
N VAL A 94 -8.16 -11.03 6.14
CA VAL A 94 -6.88 -10.35 5.92
C VAL A 94 -5.75 -11.11 6.60
N GLU A 95 -5.92 -11.47 7.88
CA GLU A 95 -4.89 -12.19 8.65
C GLU A 95 -4.56 -13.55 8.02
N THR A 96 -5.59 -14.29 7.62
CA THR A 96 -5.44 -15.61 6.99
C THR A 96 -4.71 -15.50 5.65
N ILE A 97 -5.15 -14.59 4.77
CA ILE A 97 -4.55 -14.39 3.46
C ILE A 97 -3.11 -13.86 3.58
N MET A 98 -2.84 -12.96 4.53
CA MET A 98 -1.49 -12.44 4.77
C MET A 98 -0.51 -13.55 5.17
N ARG A 99 -0.93 -14.42 6.09
CA ARG A 99 -0.11 -15.58 6.50
C ARG A 99 0.10 -16.56 5.34
N ASP A 100 -0.93 -16.86 4.56
CA ASP A 100 -0.82 -17.72 3.37
C ASP A 100 0.12 -17.15 2.30
N LEU A 101 0.19 -15.82 2.20
CA LEU A 101 1.10 -15.13 1.28
C LEU A 101 2.52 -14.95 1.84
N GLY A 102 2.79 -15.48 3.03
CA GLY A 102 4.12 -15.51 3.65
C GLY A 102 4.52 -14.23 4.38
N ILE A 103 3.54 -13.41 4.81
CA ILE A 103 3.79 -12.28 5.72
C ILE A 103 3.59 -12.77 7.16
N GLU A 104 4.65 -12.67 7.96
CA GLU A 104 4.60 -12.99 9.39
C GLU A 104 4.21 -11.76 10.23
N GLU A 105 3.84 -11.97 11.49
CA GLU A 105 3.45 -10.87 12.41
C GLU A 105 4.64 -9.96 12.78
N ASP A 106 5.85 -10.51 12.78
CA ASP A 106 7.10 -9.78 13.02
C ASP A 106 7.71 -9.18 11.74
N ASP A 107 7.07 -9.35 10.58
CA ASP A 107 7.57 -8.73 9.36
C ASP A 107 7.38 -7.21 9.42
N GLU A 108 8.48 -6.49 9.18
CA GLU A 108 8.49 -5.04 9.11
C GLU A 108 8.91 -4.58 7.72
N ILE A 109 8.36 -3.45 7.27
CA ILE A 109 8.80 -2.68 6.12
C ILE A 109 9.59 -1.50 6.67
N VAL A 110 10.91 -1.52 6.46
CA VAL A 110 11.83 -0.48 6.93
C VAL A 110 12.10 0.54 5.82
N ASN A 111 12.08 0.09 4.57
CA ASN A 111 12.34 0.95 3.43
C ASN A 111 11.10 1.04 2.54
N VAL A 112 10.30 2.09 2.74
CA VAL A 112 9.12 2.32 1.91
C VAL A 112 9.57 2.88 0.55
N PRO A 113 9.37 2.16 -0.57
CA PRO A 113 9.90 2.56 -1.87
C PRO A 113 9.14 3.73 -2.52
N VAL A 114 8.30 4.44 -1.76
CA VAL A 114 7.37 5.43 -2.27
C VAL A 114 7.70 6.79 -1.65
N SER A 115 8.08 7.75 -2.48
CA SER A 115 8.20 9.15 -2.06
C SER A 115 6.88 9.62 -1.46
N ILE A 116 6.93 10.32 -0.32
CA ILE A 116 5.76 10.86 0.39
C ILE A 116 4.81 11.58 -0.59
N ASP A 117 5.35 12.36 -1.53
CA ASP A 117 4.60 13.01 -2.62
C ASP A 117 3.67 12.09 -3.43
N ARG A 118 4.04 10.84 -3.69
CA ARG A 118 3.20 9.88 -4.43
C ARG A 118 2.17 9.19 -3.53
N MET A 119 2.42 9.17 -2.22
CA MET A 119 1.43 8.70 -1.25
C MET A 119 0.32 9.73 -1.07
N SER A 120 0.64 11.02 -1.11
CA SER A 120 -0.34 12.11 -0.95
C SER A 120 -1.29 12.29 -2.14
N ARG A 121 -1.09 11.57 -3.26
CA ARG A 121 -1.89 11.73 -4.48
C ARG A 121 -2.58 10.45 -4.92
N CYS A 122 -3.82 10.60 -5.36
CA CYS A 122 -4.65 9.57 -5.95
C CYS A 122 -5.06 9.95 -7.37
N LYS A 123 -5.23 8.92 -8.20
CA LYS A 123 -5.66 9.07 -9.59
C LYS A 123 -7.03 8.45 -9.73
N LEU A 124 -7.98 9.23 -10.21
CA LEU A 124 -9.31 8.78 -10.57
C LEU A 124 -9.35 8.70 -12.09
N VAL A 125 -9.44 7.48 -12.61
CA VAL A 125 -9.53 7.20 -14.05
C VAL A 125 -11.00 7.16 -14.43
N LEU A 126 -11.39 7.99 -15.39
CA LEU A 126 -12.74 8.06 -15.95
C LEU A 126 -12.84 7.19 -17.21
N ASP A 127 -14.09 6.92 -17.63
CA ASP A 127 -14.40 6.02 -18.75
C ASP A 127 -13.84 6.46 -20.11
N ASP A 128 -13.50 7.75 -20.28
CA ASP A 128 -12.92 8.34 -21.50
C ASP A 128 -11.41 8.57 -21.36
N ASP A 129 -10.71 7.68 -20.66
CA ASP A 129 -9.27 7.73 -20.36
C ASP A 129 -8.78 9.03 -19.68
N ARG A 130 -9.70 9.91 -19.26
CA ARG A 130 -9.38 11.12 -18.51
C ARG A 130 -8.99 10.74 -17.10
N VAL A 131 -7.87 11.28 -16.64
CA VAL A 131 -7.35 11.03 -15.28
C VAL A 131 -7.40 12.32 -14.48
N ILE A 132 -8.13 12.29 -13.36
CA ILE A 132 -8.09 13.35 -12.36
C ILE A 132 -7.07 12.93 -11.31
N GLU A 133 -5.99 13.71 -11.15
CA GLU A 133 -5.03 13.54 -10.05
C GLU A 133 -5.42 14.51 -8.93
N LEU A 134 -5.72 13.97 -7.75
CA LEU A 134 -6.13 14.72 -6.57
C LEU A 134 -5.39 14.26 -5.33
N SER A 135 -5.48 15.01 -4.23
CA SER A 135 -4.90 14.57 -2.96
C SER A 135 -5.66 13.37 -2.38
N VAL A 136 -4.99 12.55 -1.55
CA VAL A 136 -5.66 11.44 -0.83
C VAL A 136 -6.72 11.97 0.13
N ASP A 137 -6.43 13.09 0.79
CA ASP A 137 -7.35 13.72 1.75
C ASP A 137 -8.62 14.20 1.03
N ASP A 138 -8.48 14.87 -0.12
CA ASP A 138 -9.65 15.26 -0.93
C ASP A 138 -10.43 14.04 -1.40
N TYR A 139 -9.75 12.98 -1.84
CA TYR A 139 -10.40 11.77 -2.34
C TYR A 139 -11.29 11.11 -1.27
N LEU A 140 -10.82 11.07 -0.02
CA LEU A 140 -11.47 10.36 1.08
C LEU A 140 -12.47 11.24 1.84
N GLU A 141 -12.11 12.49 2.12
CA GLU A 141 -12.91 13.38 2.97
C GLU A 141 -13.93 14.19 2.15
N GLY A 142 -13.76 14.23 0.83
CA GLY A 142 -14.68 14.90 -0.08
C GLY A 142 -14.77 16.41 0.14
N VAL A 143 -13.71 17.02 0.69
CA VAL A 143 -13.65 18.45 1.02
C VAL A 143 -13.81 19.28 -0.25
N ASP A 144 -12.98 18.99 -1.25
CA ASP A 144 -12.98 19.67 -2.54
C ASP A 144 -13.53 18.82 -3.69
N ILE A 145 -14.04 17.62 -3.40
CA ILE A 145 -14.63 16.71 -4.39
C ILE A 145 -15.84 15.97 -3.82
N SER A 146 -16.97 15.96 -4.53
CA SER A 146 -18.12 15.10 -4.19
C SER A 146 -18.51 14.23 -5.37
N ARG A 147 -19.01 13.03 -5.07
CA ARG A 147 -19.52 12.08 -6.06
C ARG A 147 -21.00 11.89 -5.81
N GLU A 148 -21.81 12.17 -6.81
CA GLU A 148 -23.25 11.96 -6.76
C GLU A 148 -23.63 10.96 -7.85
N MET A 149 -24.38 9.93 -7.50
CA MET A 149 -24.93 9.01 -8.49
C MET A 149 -26.25 9.60 -9.00
N ASP A 150 -26.30 9.92 -10.29
CA ASP A 150 -27.53 10.38 -10.93
C ASP A 150 -28.54 9.21 -11.04
N GLU A 151 -29.83 9.52 -11.18
CA GLU A 151 -30.94 8.55 -11.31
C GLU A 151 -30.77 7.59 -12.50
N ARG A 152 -29.84 7.92 -13.40
CA ARG A 152 -29.46 7.15 -14.60
C ARG A 152 -28.26 6.22 -14.37
N GLY A 153 -27.76 6.13 -13.14
CA GLY A 153 -26.58 5.31 -12.78
C GLY A 153 -25.24 5.92 -13.18
N LEU A 154 -25.21 7.19 -13.57
CA LEU A 154 -23.98 7.91 -13.93
C LEU A 154 -23.40 8.60 -12.70
N THR A 155 -22.11 8.37 -12.43
CA THR A 155 -21.40 9.04 -11.34
C THR A 155 -20.98 10.44 -11.78
N ARG A 156 -21.61 11.45 -11.18
CA ARG A 156 -21.27 12.87 -11.36
C ARG A 156 -20.21 13.26 -10.33
N ILE A 157 -19.05 13.70 -10.81
CA ILE A 157 -17.98 14.22 -9.97
C ILE A 157 -18.07 15.76 -9.94
N ILE A 158 -18.18 16.33 -8.75
CA ILE A 158 -18.27 17.76 -8.51
C ILE A 158 -16.98 18.20 -7.81
N LEU A 159 -16.19 19.05 -8.46
CA LEU A 159 -15.02 19.68 -7.85
C LEU A 159 -15.42 21.03 -7.25
N LYS A 160 -15.11 21.25 -5.98
CA LYS A 160 -15.44 22.45 -5.21
C LYS A 160 -14.16 23.24 -4.92
N ASN A 161 -14.31 24.52 -4.54
CA ASN A 161 -13.20 25.39 -4.11
C ASN A 161 -12.02 25.55 -5.11
N ILE A 162 -12.31 25.42 -6.41
CA ILE A 162 -11.32 25.63 -7.47
C ILE A 162 -10.99 27.13 -7.58
N LYS A 163 -9.76 27.51 -7.26
CA LYS A 163 -9.28 28.90 -7.40
C LYS A 163 -8.84 29.25 -8.82
N ASP A 164 -8.26 28.30 -9.53
CA ASP A 164 -7.74 28.50 -10.89
C ASP A 164 -7.75 27.18 -11.66
N VAL A 165 -7.96 27.25 -12.97
CA VAL A 165 -7.96 26.09 -13.88
C VAL A 165 -6.97 26.37 -15.00
N VAL A 166 -5.83 25.70 -14.95
CA VAL A 166 -4.81 25.77 -15.99
C VAL A 166 -4.96 24.58 -16.93
N VAL A 167 -5.45 24.84 -18.14
CA VAL A 167 -5.50 23.83 -19.22
C VAL A 167 -4.19 23.92 -20.01
N LYS A 168 -3.47 22.80 -20.12
CA LYS A 168 -2.25 22.67 -20.92
C LYS A 168 -2.51 21.86 -22.18
#